data_AF-A0A182QSL7-F1
#
_entry.id   AF-A0A182QSL7-F1
#
_cell.length_a   1.000
_cell.length_b   1.000
_cell.length_c   1.000
_cell.angle_alpha   90.00
_cell.angle_beta   90.00
_cell.angle_gamma   90.00
#
_symmetry.space_group_name_H-M   'P 1'
#
loop_
_entity.id
_entity.type
_entity.pdbx_description
1 polymer ?
#
loop_
_entity_poly.entity_id
_entity_poly.type
_entity_poly.pdbx_seq_one_letter_code
_entity_poly.pdbx_strand_id
1 'polypeptide(L)'
;LRPYSRRRARSAHIRSDRELDRCGHRLQTFSPARRPCLLLFFFLFVSTTPESNAPTMKPVLIAFLLLATPCLVSLSDAYVYIIPDAKSPDQEGHCYDATLKIAVPLNEVRQRPERCESMSCGSDYSLHVAGCGVIAAGPGLTITKTDFSKPYPECCPHIAKSEENTV
;
A
#
# COMPACT_ATOMS: atom_id res chain seq x y z
N LEU A 1 -27.30 7.70 -56.89
CA LEU A 1 -27.33 6.67 -57.96
C LEU A 1 -25.89 6.24 -58.20
N ARG A 2 -25.36 5.03 -58.00
CA ARG A 2 -25.82 3.72 -57.49
C ARG A 2 -24.56 3.06 -56.85
N PRO A 3 -24.75 1.97 -56.09
CA PRO A 3 -23.81 1.44 -55.08
C PRO A 3 -23.07 0.17 -55.55
N TYR A 4 -21.97 -0.21 -54.90
CA TYR A 4 -21.36 -1.55 -54.97
C TYR A 4 -20.23 -1.64 -53.92
N SER A 5 -20.01 -2.68 -53.11
CA SER A 5 -20.73 -3.90 -52.78
C SER A 5 -20.07 -4.53 -51.54
N ARG A 6 -20.90 -5.17 -50.71
CA ARG A 6 -20.55 -6.20 -49.72
C ARG A 6 -19.49 -7.20 -50.19
N ARG A 7 -18.58 -7.59 -49.29
CA ARG A 7 -18.25 -9.01 -49.05
C ARG A 7 -18.26 -9.33 -47.57
N ARG A 8 -19.16 -10.27 -47.23
CA ARG A 8 -19.12 -11.16 -46.07
C ARG A 8 -18.25 -12.37 -46.42
N ALA A 9 -17.42 -12.82 -45.48
CA ALA A 9 -17.11 -14.23 -45.19
C ALA A 9 -16.62 -14.25 -43.73
N ARG A 10 -17.47 -14.65 -42.77
CA ARG A 10 -17.57 -16.01 -42.16
C ARG A 10 -16.22 -16.47 -41.59
N SER A 11 -16.03 -16.40 -40.26
CA SER A 11 -16.53 -17.35 -39.24
C SER A 11 -15.65 -18.58 -39.12
N ALA A 12 -14.77 -18.62 -38.11
CA ALA A 12 -14.36 -19.83 -37.37
C ALA A 12 -13.34 -19.48 -36.27
N HIS A 13 -13.80 -19.22 -35.03
CA HIS A 13 -13.40 -19.97 -33.83
C HIS A 13 -14.10 -19.39 -32.60
N ILE A 14 -15.18 -20.06 -32.16
CA ILE A 14 -15.71 -19.96 -30.80
C ILE A 14 -15.21 -21.21 -30.08
N ARG A 15 -14.21 -21.09 -29.20
CA ARG A 15 -14.05 -21.90 -27.98
C ARG A 15 -12.80 -21.45 -27.22
N SER A 16 -12.95 -21.27 -25.90
CA SER A 16 -11.91 -20.96 -24.91
C SER A 16 -11.35 -19.54 -25.06
N ASP A 17 -11.52 -18.58 -24.16
CA ASP A 17 -11.46 -18.68 -22.71
C ASP A 17 -12.48 -17.73 -22.06
N ARG A 18 -13.51 -18.32 -21.47
CA ARG A 18 -14.41 -17.64 -20.54
C ARG A 18 -14.00 -18.09 -19.13
N GLU A 19 -12.73 -17.89 -18.78
CA GLU A 19 -12.16 -18.33 -17.49
C GLU A 19 -10.93 -17.55 -17.03
N LEU A 20 -10.82 -16.25 -17.40
CA LEU A 20 -9.82 -15.32 -16.83
C LEU A 20 -10.44 -14.08 -16.15
N ASP A 21 -11.74 -14.12 -15.86
CA ASP A 21 -12.47 -13.07 -15.14
C ASP A 21 -12.57 -13.31 -13.61
N ARG A 22 -11.71 -14.17 -13.04
CA ARG A 22 -11.82 -14.54 -11.61
C ARG A 22 -10.62 -14.27 -10.71
N CYS A 23 -9.57 -13.61 -11.20
CA CYS A 23 -8.36 -13.33 -10.39
C CYS A 23 -7.92 -11.86 -10.31
N GLY A 24 -8.61 -10.90 -10.91
CA GLY A 24 -8.18 -9.49 -10.93
C GLY A 24 -8.62 -8.62 -9.75
N HIS A 25 -9.61 -9.06 -8.97
CA HIS A 25 -10.03 -8.39 -7.73
C HIS A 25 -9.50 -9.13 -6.51
N ARG A 26 -8.21 -9.50 -6.51
CA ARG A 26 -7.53 -9.65 -5.24
C ARG A 26 -7.27 -8.24 -4.75
N LEU A 27 -8.27 -7.67 -4.06
CA LEU A 27 -8.02 -6.66 -3.04
C LEU A 27 -6.83 -7.20 -2.26
N GLN A 28 -5.64 -6.71 -2.56
CA GLN A 28 -4.58 -6.64 -1.58
C GLN A 28 -5.04 -5.55 -0.60
N THR A 29 -6.13 -5.82 0.12
CA THR A 29 -6.09 -5.62 1.55
C THR A 29 -4.83 -6.37 1.95
N PHE A 30 -3.74 -5.63 2.10
CA PHE A 30 -2.66 -6.04 2.96
C PHE A 30 -3.34 -6.21 4.31
N SER A 31 -3.87 -7.42 4.52
CA SER A 31 -4.03 -7.99 5.83
C SER A 31 -2.70 -7.70 6.49
N PRO A 32 -2.64 -6.92 7.58
CA PRO A 32 -1.41 -6.89 8.35
C PRO A 32 -1.19 -8.35 8.69
N ALA A 33 -0.12 -8.93 8.12
CA ALA A 33 0.33 -10.25 8.46
C ALA A 33 0.62 -10.20 9.95
N ARG A 34 -0.42 -10.47 10.75
CA ARG A 34 -0.33 -10.72 12.16
C ARG A 34 0.61 -11.91 12.26
N ARG A 35 1.80 -11.62 12.78
CA ARG A 35 2.77 -12.57 13.33
C ARG A 35 3.70 -13.20 12.29
N PRO A 36 4.97 -12.80 12.32
CA PRO A 36 5.99 -13.81 12.58
C PRO A 36 6.98 -13.45 13.70
N CYS A 37 6.76 -12.39 14.48
CA CYS A 37 7.65 -12.11 15.63
C CYS A 37 7.45 -13.08 16.82
N LEU A 38 6.34 -13.83 16.88
CA LEU A 38 6.04 -14.70 18.01
C LEU A 38 6.64 -16.11 17.91
N LEU A 39 7.08 -16.55 16.73
CA LEU A 39 7.56 -17.92 16.52
C LEU A 39 9.08 -18.10 16.62
N LEU A 40 9.87 -17.02 16.55
CA LEU A 40 11.32 -17.10 16.76
C LEU A 40 11.73 -17.08 18.25
N PHE A 41 10.82 -16.76 19.16
CA PHE A 41 11.11 -16.69 20.60
C PHE A 41 11.18 -18.05 21.30
N PHE A 42 10.62 -19.11 20.72
CA PHE A 42 10.62 -20.43 21.35
C PHE A 42 11.94 -21.20 21.17
N PHE A 43 12.76 -20.88 20.16
CA PHE A 43 13.97 -21.67 19.84
C PHE A 43 15.26 -21.19 20.52
N LEU A 44 15.32 -19.98 21.08
CA LEU A 44 16.54 -19.50 21.76
C LEU A 44 16.54 -19.68 23.29
N PHE A 45 15.44 -20.09 23.92
CA PHE A 45 15.37 -20.28 25.38
C PHE A 45 15.64 -21.71 25.88
N VAL A 46 15.86 -22.68 24.98
CA VAL A 46 15.99 -24.11 25.36
C VAL A 46 17.46 -24.60 25.43
N SER A 47 18.46 -23.71 25.53
CA SER A 47 19.87 -24.17 25.60
C SER A 47 20.75 -23.54 26.68
N THR A 48 20.23 -22.76 27.62
CA THR A 48 21.03 -22.35 28.79
C THR A 48 20.76 -23.29 29.96
N THR A 49 21.63 -24.29 30.11
CA THR A 49 21.75 -25.08 31.34
C THR A 49 22.12 -24.16 32.52
N PRO A 50 21.58 -24.40 33.73
CA PRO A 50 21.90 -23.61 34.90
C PRO A 50 23.20 -24.13 35.53
N GLU A 51 24.30 -23.39 35.41
CA GLU A 51 25.42 -23.53 36.34
C GLU A 51 25.64 -22.18 37.02
N SER A 52 25.32 -22.18 38.31
CA SER A 52 25.48 -21.14 39.34
C SER A 52 26.21 -19.86 38.92
N ASN A 53 25.47 -18.81 38.57
CA ASN A 53 25.83 -17.42 38.84
C ASN A 53 24.56 -16.58 38.79
N ALA A 54 24.18 -15.99 39.93
CA ALA A 54 23.00 -15.15 40.05
C ALA A 54 23.08 -13.98 39.05
N PRO A 55 22.19 -13.88 38.06
CA PRO A 55 22.18 -12.74 37.15
C PRO A 55 21.68 -11.53 37.95
N THR A 56 22.51 -10.49 38.04
CA THR A 56 22.07 -9.20 38.56
C THR A 56 20.84 -8.74 37.75
N MET A 57 19.83 -8.18 38.41
CA MET A 57 18.53 -7.84 37.81
C MET A 57 18.63 -6.83 36.64
N LYS A 58 19.77 -6.13 36.51
CA LYS A 58 20.00 -5.04 35.56
C LYS A 58 20.19 -5.50 34.10
N PRO A 59 21.10 -6.46 33.77
CA PRO A 59 21.28 -6.95 32.40
C PRO A 59 20.01 -7.60 31.81
N VAL A 60 19.21 -8.29 32.64
CA VAL A 60 17.96 -8.93 32.18
C VAL A 60 16.91 -7.88 31.80
N LEU A 61 16.79 -6.80 32.59
CA LEU A 61 15.87 -5.71 32.31
C LEU A 61 16.26 -4.94 31.04
N ILE A 62 17.56 -4.71 30.83
CA ILE A 62 18.09 -4.04 29.64
C ILE A 62 17.82 -4.88 28.38
N ALA A 63 18.02 -6.20 28.45
CA ALA A 63 17.72 -7.09 27.33
C ALA A 63 16.23 -7.05 26.95
N PHE A 64 15.32 -7.06 27.94
CA PHE A 64 13.88 -6.93 27.70
C PHE A 64 13.49 -5.59 27.08
N LEU A 65 14.09 -4.49 27.54
CA LEU A 65 13.83 -3.15 27.00
C LEU A 65 14.29 -3.05 25.55
N LEU A 66 15.50 -3.53 25.23
CA LEU A 66 16.04 -3.52 23.86
C LEU A 66 15.19 -4.36 22.88
N LEU A 67 14.69 -5.52 23.34
CA LEU A 67 13.83 -6.40 22.54
C LEU A 67 12.40 -5.86 22.37
N ALA A 68 11.90 -5.03 23.30
CA ALA A 68 10.56 -4.44 23.22
C ALA A 68 10.48 -3.18 22.34
N THR A 69 11.58 -2.43 22.19
CA THR A 69 11.66 -1.20 21.39
C THR A 69 11.18 -1.33 19.92
N PRO A 70 11.56 -2.36 19.14
CA PRO A 70 11.16 -2.43 17.73
C PRO A 70 9.66 -2.68 17.51
N CYS A 71 8.90 -3.11 18.53
CA CYS A 71 7.44 -3.30 18.41
C CYS A 71 6.64 -1.99 18.39
N LEU A 72 7.21 -0.88 18.87
CA LEU A 72 6.48 0.40 18.99
C LEU A 72 6.54 1.26 17.73
N VAL A 73 7.42 0.95 16.78
CA VAL A 73 7.69 1.80 15.60
C VAL A 73 6.72 1.51 14.43
N SER A 74 5.92 0.45 14.51
CA SER A 74 5.14 -0.05 13.36
C SER A 74 3.75 0.58 13.17
N LEU A 75 3.53 1.85 13.54
CA LEU A 75 2.21 2.49 13.45
C LEU A 75 1.98 3.38 12.21
N SER A 76 2.81 3.24 11.17
CA SER A 76 2.49 3.87 9.89
C SER A 76 1.56 2.95 9.09
N ASP A 77 0.25 3.11 9.28
CA ASP A 77 -0.69 2.64 8.26
C ASP A 77 -0.43 3.52 7.04
N ALA A 78 0.05 2.95 5.96
CA ALA A 78 0.05 3.55 4.63
C ALA A 78 -0.46 2.45 3.71
N TYR A 79 -1.37 2.76 2.80
CA TYR A 79 -1.78 1.75 1.82
C TYR A 79 -0.95 1.92 0.57
N VAL A 80 -0.49 0.79 0.06
CA VAL A 80 0.16 0.68 -1.22
C VAL A 80 -0.57 -0.40 -1.99
N TYR A 81 -0.95 -0.10 -3.22
CA TYR A 81 -1.45 -1.11 -4.16
C TYR A 81 -0.70 -1.02 -5.47
N ILE A 82 -0.58 -2.16 -6.13
CA ILE A 82 0.15 -2.31 -7.39
C ILE A 82 -0.81 -2.91 -8.40
N ILE A 83 -0.98 -2.25 -9.54
CA ILE A 83 -1.70 -2.78 -10.68
C ILE A 83 -0.65 -3.31 -11.66
N PRO A 84 -0.49 -4.64 -11.80
CA PRO A 84 0.42 -5.21 -12.79
C PRO A 84 -0.13 -4.97 -14.20
N ASP A 85 0.75 -4.94 -15.20
CA ASP A 85 0.41 -4.83 -16.63
C ASP A 85 -0.57 -3.70 -16.94
N ALA A 86 -0.44 -2.55 -16.27
CA ALA A 86 -1.31 -1.39 -16.40
C ALA A 86 -1.05 -0.60 -17.70
N LYS A 87 -0.66 -1.24 -18.80
CA LYS A 87 -0.30 -0.56 -20.04
C LYS A 87 -1.50 0.16 -20.65
N SER A 88 -1.32 1.44 -20.98
CA SER A 88 -2.37 2.22 -21.64
C SER A 88 -2.64 1.70 -23.07
N PRO A 89 -3.92 1.51 -23.46
CA PRO A 89 -4.28 1.17 -24.83
C PRO A 89 -4.18 2.37 -25.78
N ASP A 90 -4.28 3.59 -25.25
CA ASP A 90 -4.41 4.82 -26.05
C ASP A 90 -3.11 5.62 -26.15
N GLN A 91 -2.20 5.46 -25.18
CA GLN A 91 -0.96 6.23 -25.10
C GLN A 91 0.24 5.32 -24.87
N GLU A 92 1.13 5.23 -25.86
CA GLU A 92 2.39 4.51 -25.68
C GLU A 92 3.22 5.15 -24.57
N GLY A 93 3.92 4.31 -23.80
CA GLY A 93 4.76 4.78 -22.69
C GLY A 93 4.02 5.32 -21.47
N HIS A 94 2.75 4.94 -21.29
CA HIS A 94 1.95 5.32 -20.12
C HIS A 94 1.34 4.09 -19.45
N CYS A 95 1.26 4.12 -18.13
CA CYS A 95 0.34 3.30 -17.37
C CYS A 95 -1.06 3.94 -17.36
N TYR A 96 -2.12 3.15 -17.40
CA TYR A 96 -3.50 3.61 -17.35
C TYR A 96 -4.31 2.85 -16.30
N ASP A 97 -4.92 3.59 -15.39
CA ASP A 97 -5.92 3.05 -14.46
C ASP A 97 -7.31 3.20 -15.07
N ALA A 98 -7.93 2.08 -15.46
CA ALA A 98 -9.26 2.06 -16.08
C ALA A 98 -10.38 2.51 -15.12
N THR A 99 -10.20 2.34 -13.82
CA THR A 99 -11.20 2.72 -12.80
C THR A 99 -11.20 4.23 -12.64
N LEU A 100 -10.00 4.82 -12.61
CA LEU A 100 -9.81 6.22 -12.30
C LEU A 100 -9.72 7.10 -13.55
N LYS A 101 -9.53 6.49 -14.72
CA LYS A 101 -9.32 7.15 -16.03
C LYS A 101 -8.13 8.10 -16.03
N ILE A 102 -7.03 7.66 -15.43
CA ILE A 102 -5.79 8.45 -15.31
C ILE A 102 -4.67 7.74 -16.04
N ALA A 103 -3.93 8.49 -16.85
CA ALA A 103 -2.69 8.05 -17.47
C ALA A 103 -1.48 8.61 -16.70
N VAL A 104 -0.52 7.75 -16.38
CA VAL A 104 0.73 8.09 -15.69
C VAL A 104 1.91 7.76 -16.61
N PRO A 105 2.81 8.71 -16.92
CA PRO A 105 3.96 8.45 -17.79
C PRO A 105 4.94 7.45 -17.17
N LEU A 106 5.60 6.63 -17.99
CA LEU A 106 6.67 5.73 -17.55
C LEU A 106 7.78 6.48 -16.83
N ASN A 107 8.26 5.89 -15.73
CA ASN A 107 9.33 6.41 -14.88
C ASN A 107 9.07 7.80 -14.28
N GLU A 108 7.82 8.26 -14.29
CA GLU A 108 7.41 9.49 -13.62
C GLU A 108 6.55 9.19 -12.39
N VAL A 109 6.64 10.09 -11.42
CA VAL A 109 5.79 10.12 -10.23
C VAL A 109 4.82 11.29 -10.38
N ARG A 110 3.53 11.02 -10.27
CA ARG A 110 2.48 12.02 -10.34
C ARG A 110 1.56 11.89 -9.14
N GLN A 111 1.19 13.03 -8.57
CA GLN A 111 0.15 13.06 -7.55
C GLN A 111 -1.22 12.97 -8.20
N ARG A 112 -2.12 12.21 -7.57
CA ARG A 112 -3.48 12.07 -8.05
C ARG A 112 -4.26 13.39 -7.86
N PRO A 113 -5.04 13.85 -8.84
CA PRO A 113 -5.96 14.96 -8.61
C PRO A 113 -7.01 14.58 -7.55
N GLU A 114 -7.36 15.53 -6.69
CA GLU A 114 -8.38 15.39 -5.63
C GLU A 114 -8.09 14.35 -4.54
N ARG A 115 -6.90 13.72 -4.54
CA ARG A 115 -6.45 12.81 -3.49
C ARG A 115 -4.98 13.02 -3.17
N CYS A 116 -4.63 12.87 -1.89
CA CYS A 116 -3.25 12.85 -1.46
C CYS A 116 -2.68 11.42 -1.63
N GLU A 117 -2.42 11.07 -2.88
CA GLU A 117 -1.87 9.77 -3.30
C GLU A 117 -0.76 10.02 -4.33
N SER A 118 0.34 9.31 -4.19
CA SER A 118 1.43 9.27 -5.17
C SER A 118 1.22 8.07 -6.11
N MET A 119 1.29 8.31 -7.41
CA MET A 119 1.21 7.28 -8.45
C MET A 119 2.50 7.27 -9.26
N SER A 120 3.07 6.11 -9.49
CA SER A 120 4.26 5.95 -10.34
C SER A 120 4.13 4.74 -11.26
N CYS A 121 4.57 4.92 -12.50
CA CYS A 121 4.56 3.86 -13.51
C CYS A 121 5.99 3.31 -13.67
N GLY A 122 6.18 2.04 -13.30
CA GLY A 122 7.45 1.33 -13.50
C GLY A 122 7.74 1.04 -14.96
N SER A 123 9.00 0.75 -15.29
CA SER A 123 9.43 0.41 -16.66
C SER A 123 8.80 -0.88 -17.21
N ASP A 124 8.28 -1.72 -16.32
CA ASP A 124 7.54 -2.95 -16.58
C ASP A 124 6.02 -2.71 -16.74
N TYR A 125 5.58 -1.45 -16.82
CA TYR A 125 4.16 -1.07 -16.83
C TYR A 125 3.39 -1.48 -15.57
N SER A 126 4.09 -1.68 -14.45
CA SER A 126 3.44 -1.79 -13.15
C SER A 126 3.09 -0.39 -12.61
N LEU A 127 1.81 -0.18 -12.28
CA LEU A 127 1.36 1.08 -11.68
C LEU A 127 1.36 0.92 -10.16
N HIS A 128 2.24 1.65 -9.50
CA HIS A 128 2.33 1.73 -8.04
C HIS A 128 1.55 2.93 -7.56
N VAL A 129 0.68 2.72 -6.56
CA VAL A 129 -0.05 3.81 -5.93
C VAL A 129 0.13 3.72 -4.42
N ALA A 130 0.56 4.82 -3.81
CA ALA A 130 0.76 4.95 -2.38
C ALA A 130 -0.09 6.12 -1.84
N GLY A 131 -0.88 5.86 -0.81
CA GLY A 131 -1.73 6.88 -0.19
C GLY A 131 -1.53 7.02 1.31
N CYS A 132 -2.14 8.06 1.85
CA CYS A 132 -2.06 8.37 3.27
C CYS A 132 -2.64 7.26 4.15
N GLY A 133 -2.11 7.18 5.36
CA GLY A 133 -2.64 6.34 6.42
C GLY A 133 -4.02 6.70 6.91
N VAL A 134 -4.70 5.70 7.43
CA VAL A 134 -5.87 5.92 8.27
C VAL A 134 -5.37 6.32 9.64
N ILE A 135 -5.70 7.54 10.07
CA ILE A 135 -5.39 8.05 11.40
C ILE A 135 -6.68 8.28 12.18
N ALA A 136 -6.63 8.05 13.49
CA ALA A 136 -7.72 8.33 14.42
C ALA A 136 -7.22 9.26 15.53
N ALA A 137 -8.01 10.28 15.86
CA ALA A 137 -7.72 11.20 16.95
C ALA A 137 -8.46 10.79 18.23
N GLY A 138 -7.76 10.81 19.36
CA GLY A 138 -8.36 10.68 20.68
C GLY A 138 -9.06 11.97 21.14
N PRO A 139 -9.69 11.97 22.33
CA PRO A 139 -10.31 13.16 22.89
C PRO A 139 -9.29 14.31 23.04
N GLY A 140 -9.70 15.55 22.71
CA GLY A 140 -8.84 16.74 22.73
C GLY A 140 -7.85 16.87 21.57
N LEU A 141 -7.96 15.99 20.57
CA LEU A 141 -7.16 16.01 19.35
C LEU A 141 -8.07 16.13 18.13
N THR A 142 -7.60 16.83 17.12
CA THR A 142 -8.29 17.03 15.85
C THR A 142 -7.43 16.56 14.69
N ILE A 143 -8.07 15.95 13.70
CA ILE A 143 -7.40 15.58 12.45
C ILE A 143 -7.38 16.81 11.55
N THR A 144 -6.18 17.21 11.12
CA THR A 144 -6.01 18.29 10.14
C THR A 144 -6.61 17.91 8.79
N LYS A 145 -7.11 18.90 8.05
CA LYS A 145 -7.66 18.67 6.71
C LYS A 145 -6.52 18.38 5.73
N THR A 146 -6.77 17.49 4.78
CA THR A 146 -5.87 17.21 3.66
C THR A 146 -5.66 18.48 2.83
N ASP A 147 -4.41 18.84 2.59
CA ASP A 147 -4.04 20.01 1.79
C ASP A 147 -3.46 19.56 0.45
N PHE A 148 -4.30 19.54 -0.59
CA PHE A 148 -3.90 19.13 -1.95
C PHE A 148 -2.92 20.09 -2.62
N SER A 149 -2.66 21.27 -2.03
CA SER A 149 -1.67 22.22 -2.55
C SER A 149 -0.24 21.73 -2.32
N LYS A 150 -0.06 20.76 -1.42
CA LYS A 150 1.24 20.19 -1.08
C LYS A 150 1.47 18.86 -1.83
N PRO A 151 2.74 18.53 -2.13
CA PRO A 151 3.08 17.23 -2.68
C PRO A 151 2.92 16.14 -1.61
N TYR A 152 2.53 14.93 -2.01
CA TYR A 152 2.64 13.74 -1.17
C TYR A 152 4.11 13.55 -0.72
N PRO A 153 4.40 13.29 0.56
CA PRO A 153 3.46 12.92 1.65
C PRO A 153 2.91 14.09 2.48
N GLU A 154 3.29 15.33 2.17
CA GLU A 154 2.96 16.50 3.01
C GLU A 154 1.52 17.00 2.88
N CYS A 155 0.79 16.49 1.90
CA CYS A 155 -0.66 16.69 1.82
C CYS A 155 -1.46 15.81 2.78
N CYS A 156 -0.83 14.82 3.44
CA CYS A 156 -1.54 13.87 4.29
C CYS A 156 -2.10 14.52 5.56
N PRO A 157 -3.23 14.02 6.08
CA PRO A 157 -3.77 14.51 7.34
C PRO A 157 -2.88 14.06 8.50
N HIS A 158 -2.70 14.96 9.47
CA HIS A 158 -1.96 14.74 10.71
C HIS A 158 -2.83 15.09 11.93
N ILE A 159 -2.45 14.56 13.09
CA ILE A 159 -3.10 14.86 14.36
C ILE A 159 -2.56 16.19 14.90
N ALA A 160 -3.45 17.15 15.16
CA ALA A 160 -3.17 18.40 15.84
C ALA A 160 -3.95 18.48 17.15
N LYS A 161 -3.50 19.30 18.11
CA LYS A 161 -4.28 19.60 19.31
C LYS A 161 -5.43 20.53 18.95
N SER A 162 -6.64 20.25 19.44
CA SER A 162 -7.74 21.19 19.33
C SER A 162 -7.46 22.40 20.23
N GLU A 163 -7.51 23.62 19.70
CA GLU A 163 -7.32 24.86 20.46
C GLU A 163 -8.38 25.06 21.58
N GLU A 164 -9.41 24.22 21.63
CA GLU A 164 -10.46 24.22 22.66
C GLU A 164 -10.09 23.48 23.96
N ASN A 165 -8.89 22.91 24.08
CA ASN A 165 -8.41 22.24 25.31
C ASN A 165 -6.97 22.62 25.68
N THR A 166 -6.68 23.92 25.71
CA THR A 166 -5.62 24.44 26.59
C THR A 166 -6.24 24.75 27.94
N VAL A 167 -6.14 23.79 28.87
CA VAL A 167 -6.28 24.05 30.32
C VAL A 167 -4.97 24.63 30.83
#